data_AF-L0DCG1-F1
#
_entry.id   AF-L0DCG1-F1
#
_cell.length_a   1.000
_cell.length_b   1.000
_cell.length_c   1.000
_cell.angle_alpha   90.00
_cell.angle_beta   90.00
_cell.angle_gamma   90.00
#
_symmetry.space_group_name_H-M   'P 1'
#
loop_
_entity.id
_entity.type
_entity.pdbx_description
1 polymer ?
#
loop_
_entity_poly.entity_id
_entity_poly.type
_entity_poly.pdbx_seq_one_letter_code
_entity_poly.pdbx_strand_id
1 'polypeptide(L)'
;MLQHPDGRRLPGKILVDDAPIVRFAGEGNNAAATPLEKGAVVTFEGSGPDPTAGSPPFRVDLGLGRRISGRLGLVDGKQVRLDESSAGGGVTIARPGVRSVVQRRGEMQIFDDGFEALNGKRWTLIGDPEIANEPRVAGEHSLRIPAGGTSVTRRLDEPVAAGRLELAFHDSGTIEPDQQCFVDLLFRSPADPETVRVILGWSEESLSVESPGGPALAVQRLARKAGWHRLSIRFGPEQTEIAVDGNDLAHGKGPGGSLVEIRLASRNASRGPAPNGLKTYFDDLRLVRFSEGGTGLEVDPTQDEIRLSGGDQIFGTIVQADAGLVKLQVDPKEIQLPWSEVSGLQFRRIAGQAEPIEGTWLRIDWRAAPGDDPLDLDRVEGALVGLTTDGLTLEVPYAGRFTVSRNRLRRLEVLGRGRRIVVDATAHHLGNEIVASPLPLDPPQPEGRTLERSIELADIPPQASFLSLDVVQVAGESAGLPFFREVKNGEIRTTVSINDHTFDYLNRHVTSKNETPERILLPIPEGLLHAGHNTLRIDQNGTKLDPNYLDDLGILEIAIEFPHDRAVPAATEKP
;
A
#
# COMPACT_ATOMS: atom_id res chain seq x y z
N MET A 1 -3.74 -5.39 -23.38
CA MET A 1 -5.12 -5.35 -23.92
C MET A 1 -5.72 -3.97 -23.64
N LEU A 2 -6.18 -3.23 -24.65
CA LEU A 2 -6.96 -2.00 -24.48
C LEU A 2 -8.45 -2.35 -24.37
N GLN A 3 -9.15 -1.73 -23.43
CA GLN A 3 -10.61 -1.68 -23.35
C GLN A 3 -11.05 -0.23 -23.52
N HIS A 4 -11.85 0.02 -24.56
CA HIS A 4 -12.46 1.32 -24.80
C HIS A 4 -13.61 1.61 -23.82
N PRO A 5 -14.04 2.88 -23.66
CA PRO A 5 -15.18 3.23 -22.82
C PRO A 5 -16.48 2.50 -23.21
N ASP A 6 -16.64 2.11 -24.47
CA ASP A 6 -17.78 1.32 -24.98
C ASP A 6 -17.70 -0.19 -24.64
N GLY A 7 -16.63 -0.63 -23.97
CA GLY A 7 -16.38 -2.02 -23.60
C GLY A 7 -15.62 -2.85 -24.64
N ARG A 8 -15.36 -2.32 -25.84
CA ARG A 8 -14.62 -3.04 -26.89
C ARG A 8 -13.17 -3.29 -26.47
N ARG A 9 -12.69 -4.52 -26.67
CA ARG A 9 -11.32 -4.95 -26.35
C ARG A 9 -10.45 -5.08 -27.60
N LEU A 10 -9.21 -4.58 -27.55
CA LEU A 10 -8.24 -4.59 -28.65
C LEU A 10 -6.84 -4.96 -28.14
N PRO A 11 -6.19 -6.03 -28.66
CA PRO A 11 -4.80 -6.33 -28.34
C PRO A 11 -3.86 -5.33 -29.02
N GLY A 12 -2.68 -5.11 -28.44
CA GLY A 12 -1.76 -4.06 -28.88
C GLY A 12 -0.84 -3.56 -27.78
N LYS A 13 -0.10 -2.50 -28.09
CA LYS A 13 0.91 -1.91 -27.21
C LYS A 13 0.73 -0.41 -27.07
N ILE A 14 1.09 0.10 -25.90
CA ILE A 14 1.26 1.55 -25.71
C ILE A 14 2.57 1.95 -26.39
N LEU A 15 2.55 3.07 -27.10
CA LEU A 15 3.76 3.62 -27.70
C LEU A 15 4.54 4.47 -26.69
N VAL A 16 5.86 4.28 -26.71
CA VAL A 16 6.83 5.10 -26.00
C VAL A 16 7.13 6.30 -26.89
N ASP A 17 6.67 7.49 -26.50
CA ASP A 17 7.06 8.76 -27.08
C ASP A 17 7.22 9.82 -25.98
N ASP A 18 7.90 10.92 -26.28
CA ASP A 18 8.07 12.04 -25.34
C ASP A 18 6.79 12.90 -25.22
N ALA A 19 5.67 12.45 -25.79
CA ALA A 19 4.43 13.20 -25.75
C ALA A 19 3.75 13.02 -24.39
N PRO A 20 3.12 14.07 -23.82
CA PRO A 20 2.35 13.97 -22.58
C PRO A 20 0.99 13.28 -22.79
N ILE A 21 0.87 12.43 -23.81
CA ILE A 21 -0.37 11.78 -24.25
C ILE A 21 -0.10 10.30 -24.45
N VAL A 22 -0.87 9.44 -23.79
CA VAL A 22 -0.79 8.00 -24.00
C VAL A 22 -1.37 7.65 -25.37
N ARG A 23 -0.58 6.98 -26.21
CA ARG A 23 -1.02 6.46 -27.52
C ARG A 23 -1.00 4.94 -27.55
N PHE A 24 -1.95 4.33 -28.26
CA PHE A 24 -2.06 2.88 -28.40
C PHE A 24 -1.99 2.46 -29.87
N ALA A 25 -1.17 1.45 -30.16
CA ALA A 25 -1.07 0.81 -31.46
C ALA A 25 -1.64 -0.62 -31.36
N GLY A 26 -2.73 -0.87 -32.08
CA GLY A 26 -3.35 -2.19 -32.14
C GLY A 26 -2.50 -3.22 -32.88
N GLU A 27 -2.57 -4.49 -32.49
CA GLU A 27 -1.92 -5.59 -33.21
C GLU A 27 -2.54 -5.82 -34.60
N GLY A 28 -1.70 -6.18 -35.58
CA GLY A 28 -2.16 -6.60 -36.92
C GLY A 28 -2.62 -5.47 -37.85
N ASN A 29 -2.74 -4.24 -37.35
CA ASN A 29 -3.04 -3.08 -38.16
C ASN A 29 -1.78 -2.21 -38.32
N ASN A 30 -1.39 -1.90 -39.56
CA ASN A 30 -0.52 -0.74 -39.86
C ASN A 30 -1.22 0.61 -39.53
N ALA A 31 -2.27 0.59 -38.70
CA ALA A 31 -3.00 1.78 -38.31
C ALA A 31 -2.09 2.66 -37.46
N ALA A 32 -2.15 3.96 -37.73
CA ALA A 32 -1.51 4.96 -36.90
C ALA A 32 -1.98 4.82 -35.44
N ALA A 33 -1.05 4.97 -34.51
CA ALA A 33 -1.38 4.91 -33.10
C ALA A 33 -2.38 6.01 -32.72
N THR A 34 -3.40 5.63 -31.96
CA THR A 34 -4.46 6.55 -31.56
C THR A 34 -4.21 7.04 -30.13
N PRO A 35 -4.41 8.35 -29.85
CA PRO A 35 -4.46 8.85 -28.49
C PRO A 35 -5.54 8.12 -27.68
N LEU A 36 -5.23 7.74 -26.45
CA LEU A 36 -6.22 7.19 -25.53
C LEU A 36 -7.08 8.32 -24.97
N GLU A 37 -8.40 8.10 -25.02
CA GLU A 37 -9.42 9.02 -24.52
C GLU A 37 -9.74 8.72 -23.05
N LYS A 38 -10.42 9.65 -22.37
CA LYS A 38 -10.92 9.46 -21.02
C LYS A 38 -11.78 8.19 -20.91
N GLY A 39 -11.54 7.39 -19.88
CA GLY A 39 -12.20 6.11 -19.64
C GLY A 39 -11.57 4.92 -20.36
N ALA A 40 -10.56 5.14 -21.22
CA ALA A 40 -9.80 4.04 -21.80
C ALA A 40 -8.98 3.32 -20.71
N VAL A 41 -9.01 1.98 -20.74
CA VAL A 41 -8.29 1.13 -19.79
C VAL A 41 -7.32 0.22 -20.55
N VAL A 42 -6.06 0.15 -20.13
CA VAL A 42 -5.08 -0.80 -20.66
C VAL A 42 -4.68 -1.78 -19.56
N THR A 43 -4.80 -3.07 -19.82
CA THR A 43 -4.34 -4.16 -18.95
C THR A 43 -3.04 -4.76 -19.48
N PHE A 44 -2.12 -5.09 -18.57
CA PHE A 44 -0.79 -5.63 -18.86
C PHE A 44 -0.60 -7.02 -18.26
N GLU A 45 0.07 -7.89 -19.01
CA GLU A 45 0.55 -9.21 -18.57
C GLU A 45 2.06 -9.10 -18.33
N GLY A 46 2.45 -8.45 -17.24
CA GLY A 46 3.86 -8.37 -16.84
C GLY A 46 4.25 -9.54 -15.93
N SER A 47 5.54 -9.91 -15.93
CA SER A 47 6.08 -10.96 -15.05
C SER A 47 5.92 -10.62 -13.56
N GLY A 48 5.79 -9.35 -13.21
CA GLY A 48 5.67 -8.88 -11.82
C GLY A 48 7.01 -8.51 -11.20
N PRO A 49 7.03 -8.29 -9.87
CA PRO A 49 8.25 -8.11 -9.12
C PRO A 49 9.19 -9.31 -9.28
N ASP A 50 10.49 -9.06 -9.10
CA ASP A 50 11.48 -10.13 -9.03
C ASP A 50 11.07 -11.12 -7.92
N PRO A 51 10.99 -12.44 -8.19
CA PRO A 51 10.65 -13.42 -7.16
C PRO A 51 11.62 -13.49 -5.98
N THR A 52 12.83 -12.94 -6.13
CA THR A 52 13.82 -12.81 -5.04
C THR A 52 13.54 -11.62 -4.11
N ALA A 53 12.68 -10.68 -4.54
CA ALA A 53 12.28 -9.54 -3.72
C ALA A 53 11.36 -9.97 -2.56
N GLY A 54 11.58 -9.43 -1.37
CA GLY A 54 10.69 -9.64 -0.23
C GLY A 54 9.34 -8.93 -0.42
N SER A 55 8.30 -9.44 0.26
CA SER A 55 6.99 -8.75 0.24
C SER A 55 7.08 -7.46 1.08
N PRO A 56 6.69 -6.28 0.60
CA PRO A 56 6.79 -5.04 1.37
C PRO A 56 5.98 -5.12 2.68
N PRO A 57 6.56 -4.81 3.86
CA PRO A 57 5.89 -4.95 5.15
C PRO A 57 4.76 -3.94 5.37
N PHE A 58 4.95 -2.71 4.86
CA PHE A 58 4.07 -1.59 5.15
C PHE A 58 3.32 -1.13 3.91
N ARG A 59 2.16 -0.54 4.15
CA ARG A 59 1.32 0.15 3.17
C ARG A 59 1.03 1.55 3.66
N VAL A 60 1.28 2.52 2.81
CA VAL A 60 0.86 3.91 3.01
C VAL A 60 -0.44 4.11 2.24
N ASP A 61 -1.53 4.40 2.95
CA ASP A 61 -2.84 4.68 2.37
C ASP A 61 -2.98 6.18 2.10
N LEU A 62 -3.41 6.52 0.87
CA LEU A 62 -3.60 7.89 0.38
C LEU A 62 -5.10 8.21 0.16
N GLY A 63 -6.00 7.34 0.64
CA GLY A 63 -7.44 7.46 0.44
C GLY A 63 -7.91 6.99 -0.94
N LEU A 64 -9.22 6.79 -1.10
CA LEU A 64 -9.85 6.32 -2.36
C LEU A 64 -9.25 5.02 -2.93
N GLY A 65 -8.73 4.16 -2.04
CA GLY A 65 -8.05 2.92 -2.43
C GLY A 65 -6.68 3.11 -3.09
N ARG A 66 -6.14 4.34 -3.09
CA ARG A 66 -4.77 4.63 -3.49
C ARG A 66 -3.85 4.25 -2.35
N ARG A 67 -2.78 3.53 -2.67
CA ARG A 67 -1.83 3.02 -1.69
C ARG A 67 -0.49 2.73 -2.34
N ILE A 68 0.56 2.87 -1.55
CA ILE A 68 1.94 2.53 -1.93
C ILE A 68 2.51 1.64 -0.83
N SER A 69 2.93 0.44 -1.19
CA SER A 69 3.59 -0.49 -0.28
C SER A 69 5.11 -0.30 -0.32
N GLY A 70 5.81 -0.58 0.78
CA GLY A 70 7.29 -0.52 0.81
C GLY A 70 7.89 -0.84 2.17
N ARG A 71 9.22 -0.67 2.27
CA ARG A 71 9.94 -0.62 3.55
C ARG A 71 9.82 0.77 4.15
N LEU A 72 9.35 0.87 5.38
CA LEU A 72 9.17 2.15 6.06
C LEU A 72 10.51 2.71 6.52
N GLY A 73 10.88 3.88 6.00
CA GLY A 73 12.10 4.57 6.41
C GLY A 73 11.85 5.60 7.52
N LEU A 74 10.82 6.43 7.36
CA LEU A 74 10.48 7.50 8.31
C LEU A 74 8.99 7.84 8.24
N VAL A 75 8.38 8.11 9.39
CA VAL A 75 7.14 8.85 9.56
C VAL A 75 7.45 9.99 10.50
N ASP A 76 7.05 11.21 10.18
CA ASP A 76 7.07 12.34 11.10
C ASP A 76 5.87 13.28 10.86
N GLY A 77 5.86 14.44 11.52
CA GLY A 77 4.78 15.43 11.36
C GLY A 77 4.71 16.10 9.97
N LYS A 78 5.65 15.83 9.06
CA LYS A 78 5.74 16.44 7.73
C LYS A 78 5.60 15.44 6.60
N GLN A 79 6.12 14.23 6.75
CA GLN A 79 6.16 13.26 5.67
C GLN A 79 6.12 11.80 6.14
N VAL A 80 5.81 10.92 5.19
CA VAL A 80 6.08 9.48 5.25
C VAL A 80 7.06 9.11 4.14
N ARG A 81 8.16 8.45 4.48
CA ARG A 81 9.19 7.98 3.55
C ARG A 81 9.22 6.46 3.54
N LEU A 82 9.09 5.90 2.35
CA LEU A 82 9.44 4.51 2.06
C LEU A 82 10.83 4.49 1.43
N ASP A 83 11.78 3.77 2.03
CA ASP A 83 13.16 3.70 1.50
C ASP A 83 13.22 2.80 0.25
N GLU A 84 12.36 1.79 0.22
CA GLU A 84 12.16 0.89 -0.92
C GLU A 84 10.66 0.72 -1.16
N SER A 85 10.13 1.49 -2.11
CA SER A 85 8.75 1.36 -2.53
C SER A 85 8.57 0.17 -3.48
N SER A 86 7.35 -0.34 -3.52
CA SER A 86 6.94 -1.39 -4.44
C SER A 86 6.93 -0.95 -5.92
N ALA A 87 7.04 0.35 -6.19
CA ALA A 87 7.22 0.89 -7.53
C ALA A 87 8.69 0.87 -7.97
N GLY A 88 9.61 0.82 -7.01
CA GLY A 88 11.06 0.94 -7.18
C GLY A 88 11.60 2.22 -6.53
N GLY A 89 12.77 2.13 -5.90
CA GLY A 89 13.42 3.27 -5.24
C GLY A 89 12.64 3.85 -4.04
N GLY A 90 13.18 4.93 -3.47
CA GLY A 90 12.58 5.61 -2.33
C GLY A 90 11.46 6.58 -2.74
N VAL A 91 10.45 6.72 -1.89
CA VAL A 91 9.30 7.62 -2.10
C VAL A 91 9.04 8.41 -0.83
N THR A 92 8.85 9.72 -0.97
CA THR A 92 8.50 10.61 0.15
C THR A 92 7.14 11.23 -0.14
N ILE A 93 6.23 11.13 0.81
CA ILE A 93 4.84 11.56 0.68
C ILE A 93 4.59 12.60 1.77
N ALA A 94 4.13 13.79 1.39
CA ALA A 94 3.78 14.83 2.35
C ALA A 94 2.60 14.36 3.23
N ARG A 95 2.65 14.65 4.54
CA ARG A 95 1.67 14.18 5.53
C ARG A 95 0.20 14.48 5.20
N PRO A 96 -0.17 15.64 4.61
CA PRO A 96 -1.56 15.89 4.20
C PRO A 96 -2.11 14.87 3.19
N GLY A 97 -1.24 14.24 2.40
CA GLY A 97 -1.62 13.20 1.44
C GLY A 97 -1.67 11.79 2.04
N VAL A 98 -1.35 11.62 3.32
CA VAL A 98 -1.27 10.29 3.96
C VAL A 98 -2.37 10.16 5.00
N ARG A 99 -3.22 9.16 4.80
CA ARG A 99 -4.28 8.77 5.74
C ARG A 99 -3.78 7.81 6.81
N SER A 100 -3.04 6.78 6.40
CA SER A 100 -2.54 5.77 7.34
C SER A 100 -1.26 5.10 6.89
N VAL A 101 -0.52 4.55 7.85
CA VAL A 101 0.54 3.55 7.61
C VAL A 101 0.15 2.27 8.31
N VAL A 102 -0.11 1.21 7.56
CA VAL A 102 -0.53 -0.08 8.11
C VAL A 102 0.42 -1.18 7.70
N GLN A 103 0.47 -2.23 8.51
CA GLN A 103 1.08 -3.47 8.06
C GLN A 103 0.21 -4.14 7.00
N ARG A 104 0.78 -5.05 6.20
CA ARG A 104 0.01 -5.81 5.21
C ARG A 104 -1.19 -6.50 5.89
N ARG A 105 -2.37 -6.33 5.32
CA ARG A 105 -3.63 -6.82 5.91
C ARG A 105 -3.52 -8.33 6.18
N GLY A 106 -3.85 -8.74 7.41
CA GLY A 106 -3.77 -10.13 7.85
C GLY A 106 -2.40 -10.54 8.39
N GLU A 107 -1.39 -9.67 8.32
CA GLU A 107 -0.03 -9.93 8.77
C GLU A 107 0.39 -8.91 9.84
N MET A 108 1.21 -9.36 10.78
CA MET A 108 1.84 -8.53 11.80
C MET A 108 3.30 -8.92 11.99
N GLN A 109 4.21 -7.99 11.79
CA GLN A 109 5.64 -8.16 11.91
C GLN A 109 6.02 -8.39 13.37
N ILE A 110 6.47 -9.61 13.68
CA ILE A 110 6.96 -10.01 15.00
C ILE A 110 8.45 -9.74 15.12
N PHE A 111 9.17 -9.91 14.02
CA PHE A 111 10.62 -9.79 13.99
C PHE A 111 11.09 -9.39 12.60
N ASP A 112 12.09 -8.51 12.54
CA ASP A 112 12.79 -8.09 11.32
C ASP A 112 14.28 -7.89 11.65
N ASP A 113 15.16 -8.41 10.79
CA ASP A 113 16.60 -8.24 10.92
C ASP A 113 17.27 -8.30 9.53
N GLY A 114 17.79 -7.16 9.08
CA GLY A 114 18.68 -7.08 7.92
C GLY A 114 20.14 -7.42 8.25
N PHE A 115 20.44 -7.80 9.50
CA PHE A 115 21.79 -8.15 9.95
C PHE A 115 22.83 -7.04 9.81
N GLU A 116 22.43 -5.79 10.01
CA GLU A 116 23.37 -4.66 10.10
C GLU A 116 24.33 -4.78 11.29
N ALA A 117 23.90 -5.49 12.35
CA ALA A 117 24.73 -5.79 13.51
C ALA A 117 24.31 -7.10 14.19
N LEU A 118 25.30 -7.90 14.62
CA LEU A 118 25.05 -9.08 15.46
C LEU A 118 24.91 -8.68 16.94
N ASN A 119 23.67 -8.56 17.39
CA ASN A 119 23.36 -8.25 18.78
C ASN A 119 23.19 -9.53 19.61
N GLY A 120 24.13 -9.79 20.53
CA GLY A 120 24.08 -10.95 21.44
C GLY A 120 22.89 -10.98 22.43
N LYS A 121 22.13 -9.88 22.57
CA LYS A 121 20.84 -9.89 23.29
C LYS A 121 19.70 -10.42 22.43
N ARG A 122 19.81 -10.29 21.10
CA ARG A 122 18.80 -10.79 20.15
C ARG A 122 19.08 -12.24 19.75
N TRP A 123 20.36 -12.58 19.58
CA TRP A 123 20.84 -13.83 19.01
C TRP A 123 21.72 -14.61 19.98
N THR A 124 21.49 -15.93 20.08
CA THR A 124 22.45 -16.87 20.67
C THR A 124 23.41 -17.33 19.57
N LEU A 125 24.71 -17.18 19.78
CA LEU A 125 25.75 -17.46 18.79
C LEU A 125 26.53 -18.72 19.19
N ILE A 126 26.79 -19.60 18.21
CA ILE A 126 27.69 -20.75 18.34
C ILE A 126 28.67 -20.71 17.18
N GLY A 127 29.97 -20.88 17.45
CA GLY A 127 31.03 -20.72 16.44
C GLY A 127 31.36 -19.26 16.18
N ASP A 128 31.74 -18.94 14.94
CA ASP A 128 32.22 -17.60 14.54
C ASP A 128 31.32 -16.98 13.45
N PRO A 129 30.00 -16.76 13.70
CA PRO A 129 29.18 -16.00 12.77
C PRO A 129 29.64 -14.54 12.77
N GLU A 130 29.62 -13.89 11.61
CA GLU A 130 30.05 -12.49 11.50
C GLU A 130 29.13 -11.68 10.59
N ILE A 131 29.22 -10.36 10.72
CA ILE A 131 28.61 -9.41 9.79
C ILE A 131 29.61 -9.11 8.68
N ALA A 132 29.15 -9.21 7.44
CA ALA A 132 29.97 -8.98 6.25
C ALA A 132 29.37 -7.88 5.38
N ASN A 133 30.21 -7.11 4.71
CA ASN A 133 29.74 -6.06 3.80
C ASN A 133 29.18 -6.63 2.49
N GLU A 134 29.71 -7.76 2.00
CA GLU A 134 29.31 -8.37 0.73
C GLU A 134 29.42 -9.91 0.76
N PRO A 135 28.58 -10.61 -0.03
CA PRO A 135 27.41 -10.08 -0.75
C PRO A 135 26.30 -9.63 0.23
N ARG A 136 25.45 -8.69 -0.18
CA ARG A 136 24.19 -8.31 0.53
C ARG A 136 23.02 -8.09 -0.42
N VAL A 137 21.79 -8.08 0.10
CA VAL A 137 20.54 -7.77 -0.63
C VAL A 137 20.10 -6.34 -0.37
N ALA A 138 20.05 -5.96 0.91
CA ALA A 138 19.61 -4.64 1.35
C ALA A 138 20.60 -4.06 2.35
N GLY A 139 20.46 -2.77 2.65
CA GLY A 139 21.26 -2.11 3.69
C GLY A 139 22.78 -2.12 3.43
N GLU A 140 23.57 -2.17 4.50
CA GLU A 140 25.04 -2.07 4.44
C GLU A 140 25.74 -3.42 4.65
N HIS A 141 25.08 -4.38 5.30
CA HIS A 141 25.69 -5.64 5.67
C HIS A 141 24.77 -6.86 5.49
N SER A 142 25.35 -8.05 5.66
CA SER A 142 24.64 -9.33 5.72
C SER A 142 25.28 -10.24 6.77
N LEU A 143 24.52 -11.25 7.23
CA LEU A 143 25.04 -12.27 8.13
C LEU A 143 25.80 -13.34 7.33
N ARG A 144 27.05 -13.59 7.73
CA ARG A 144 27.90 -14.65 7.20
C ARG A 144 27.99 -15.81 8.18
N ILE A 145 27.61 -17.01 7.74
CA ILE A 145 27.77 -18.26 8.51
C ILE A 145 28.82 -19.15 7.85
N PRO A 146 30.02 -19.31 8.46
CA PRO A 146 31.02 -20.28 8.03
C PRO A 146 30.50 -21.73 8.15
N ALA A 147 31.04 -22.62 7.31
CA ALA A 147 30.83 -24.06 7.45
C ALA A 147 31.44 -24.60 8.76
N GLY A 148 31.04 -25.80 9.18
CA GLY A 148 31.65 -26.47 10.33
C GLY A 148 30.93 -26.35 11.68
N GLY A 149 29.62 -26.09 11.71
CA GLY A 149 28.84 -26.12 12.96
C GLY A 149 28.53 -24.75 13.56
N THR A 150 28.67 -23.68 12.77
CA THR A 150 28.33 -22.31 13.21
C THR A 150 26.82 -22.11 13.16
N SER A 151 26.24 -21.41 14.14
CA SER A 151 24.84 -21.04 14.09
C SER A 151 24.50 -19.76 14.82
N VAL A 152 23.44 -19.10 14.37
CA VAL A 152 22.72 -18.06 15.12
C VAL A 152 21.30 -18.53 15.41
N THR A 153 20.85 -18.35 16.64
CA THR A 153 19.54 -18.79 17.10
C THR A 153 18.76 -17.64 17.73
N ARG A 154 17.52 -17.43 17.29
CA ARG A 154 16.56 -16.49 17.86
C ARG A 154 15.42 -17.27 18.50
N ARG A 155 15.35 -17.23 19.83
CA ARG A 155 14.17 -17.65 20.57
C ARG A 155 13.14 -16.52 20.56
N LEU A 156 11.88 -16.86 20.30
CA LEU A 156 10.78 -15.91 20.28
C LEU A 156 10.28 -15.68 21.70
N ASP A 157 10.02 -14.41 22.03
CA ASP A 157 9.47 -14.00 23.33
C ASP A 157 8.02 -14.50 23.47
N GLU A 158 7.26 -14.44 22.38
CA GLU A 158 5.93 -15.04 22.25
C GLU A 158 5.91 -16.13 21.17
N PRO A 159 5.29 -17.29 21.44
CA PRO A 159 5.06 -18.29 20.40
C PRO A 159 4.18 -17.77 19.27
N VAL A 160 4.43 -18.22 18.03
CA VAL A 160 3.64 -17.84 16.84
C VAL A 160 2.91 -19.07 16.31
N ALA A 161 1.59 -19.11 16.45
CA ALA A 161 0.78 -20.27 16.05
C ALA A 161 0.65 -20.41 14.52
N ALA A 162 0.52 -19.27 13.83
CA ALA A 162 0.47 -19.20 12.38
C ALA A 162 1.15 -17.93 11.89
N GLY A 163 1.84 -18.00 10.77
CA GLY A 163 2.63 -16.90 10.26
C GLY A 163 3.41 -17.24 9.02
N ARG A 164 4.37 -16.37 8.72
CA ARG A 164 5.24 -16.50 7.56
C ARG A 164 6.63 -15.99 7.90
N LEU A 165 7.64 -16.79 7.57
CA LEU A 165 9.04 -16.42 7.62
C LEU A 165 9.51 -16.13 6.20
N GLU A 166 10.13 -14.98 5.97
CA GLU A 166 10.88 -14.66 4.77
C GLU A 166 12.35 -14.47 5.12
N LEU A 167 13.24 -14.92 4.25
CA LEU A 167 14.68 -14.81 4.43
C LEU A 167 15.36 -14.78 3.07
N ALA A 168 16.25 -13.81 2.85
CA ALA A 168 17.17 -13.88 1.73
C ALA A 168 18.38 -14.74 2.10
N PHE A 169 18.84 -15.56 1.17
CA PHE A 169 20.07 -16.33 1.33
C PHE A 169 20.87 -16.34 0.02
N HIS A 170 22.20 -16.34 0.15
CA HIS A 170 23.10 -16.42 -0.98
C HIS A 170 23.64 -17.84 -1.14
N ASP A 171 23.33 -18.48 -2.27
CA ASP A 171 23.88 -19.76 -2.67
C ASP A 171 25.13 -19.54 -3.54
N SER A 172 26.25 -20.17 -3.19
CA SER A 172 27.48 -20.08 -4.00
C SER A 172 27.45 -20.98 -5.24
N GLY A 173 26.50 -21.93 -5.32
CA GLY A 173 26.46 -23.00 -6.31
C GLY A 173 27.46 -24.13 -6.09
N THR A 174 28.27 -24.08 -5.02
CA THR A 174 29.25 -25.15 -4.73
C THR A 174 28.56 -26.36 -4.09
N ILE A 175 29.12 -27.54 -4.37
CA ILE A 175 28.72 -28.81 -3.76
C ILE A 175 29.91 -29.34 -2.96
N GLU A 176 29.72 -29.45 -1.66
CA GLU A 176 30.68 -29.96 -0.69
C GLU A 176 30.00 -31.07 0.12
N PRO A 177 30.29 -32.35 -0.18
CA PRO A 177 29.75 -33.47 0.56
C PRO A 177 29.96 -33.32 2.07
N ASP A 178 29.02 -33.84 2.85
CA ASP A 178 29.01 -33.78 4.32
C ASP A 178 28.87 -32.38 4.95
N GLN A 179 28.85 -31.29 4.17
CA GLN A 179 28.52 -29.95 4.66
C GLN A 179 27.08 -29.60 4.34
N GLN A 180 26.41 -28.94 5.27
CA GLN A 180 25.06 -28.45 5.06
C GLN A 180 24.90 -27.05 5.63
N CYS A 181 24.07 -26.26 4.97
CA CYS A 181 23.55 -25.00 5.48
C CYS A 181 22.03 -25.09 5.48
N PHE A 182 21.40 -24.66 6.57
CA PHE A 182 19.97 -24.83 6.75
C PHE A 182 19.35 -23.76 7.64
N VAL A 183 18.02 -23.69 7.53
CA VAL A 183 17.14 -22.91 8.39
C VAL A 183 16.23 -23.87 9.14
N ASP A 184 16.27 -23.81 10.47
CA ASP A 184 15.39 -24.56 11.35
C ASP A 184 14.31 -23.63 11.91
N LEU A 185 13.06 -24.12 11.85
CA LEU A 185 11.90 -23.60 12.56
C LEU A 185 11.50 -24.64 13.60
N LEU A 186 11.66 -24.31 14.89
CA LEU A 186 11.29 -25.19 15.99
C LEU A 186 9.92 -24.82 16.55
N PHE A 187 9.01 -25.79 16.54
CA PHE A 187 7.63 -25.66 17.00
C PHE A 187 7.44 -26.40 18.32
N ARG A 188 6.76 -25.76 19.26
CA ARG A 188 6.35 -26.37 20.53
C ARG A 188 5.00 -27.07 20.34
N SER A 189 5.04 -28.38 20.13
CA SER A 189 3.86 -29.25 20.04
C SER A 189 3.57 -29.93 21.40
N PRO A 190 2.31 -30.36 21.67
CA PRO A 190 1.94 -30.97 22.94
C PRO A 190 2.66 -32.29 23.27
N ALA A 191 3.07 -33.05 22.26
CA ALA A 191 3.72 -34.34 22.44
C ALA A 191 5.24 -34.18 22.57
N ASP A 192 5.88 -33.64 21.53
CA ASP A 192 7.32 -33.43 21.44
C ASP A 192 7.60 -32.20 20.56
N PRO A 193 8.77 -31.55 20.67
CA PRO A 193 9.13 -30.47 19.75
C PRO A 193 9.19 -30.96 18.29
N GLU A 194 8.61 -30.19 17.38
CA GLU A 194 8.61 -30.49 15.95
C GLU A 194 9.56 -29.50 15.24
N THR A 195 10.36 -29.97 14.29
CA THR A 195 11.25 -29.09 13.52
C THR A 195 10.89 -29.15 12.05
N VAL A 196 10.79 -27.99 11.40
CA VAL A 196 10.83 -27.88 9.94
C VAL A 196 12.20 -27.33 9.56
N ARG A 197 12.99 -28.12 8.83
CA ARG A 197 14.33 -27.79 8.39
C ARG A 197 14.35 -27.63 6.88
N VAL A 198 14.77 -26.47 6.40
CA VAL A 198 15.05 -26.24 4.97
C VAL A 198 16.55 -26.29 4.76
N ILE A 199 17.03 -27.26 3.99
CA ILE A 199 18.44 -27.40 3.60
C ILE A 199 18.65 -26.56 2.35
N LEU A 200 19.39 -25.47 2.51
CA LEU A 200 19.61 -24.46 1.48
C LEU A 200 20.81 -24.78 0.59
N GLY A 201 21.74 -25.62 1.04
CA GLY A 201 22.85 -26.04 0.21
C GLY A 201 23.99 -26.77 0.90
N TRP A 202 25.09 -26.79 0.16
CA TRP A 202 26.36 -27.50 0.30
C TRP A 202 26.35 -28.99 -0.04
N SER A 203 25.49 -29.85 0.52
CA SER A 203 25.66 -31.29 0.27
C SER A 203 25.15 -31.80 -1.08
N GLU A 204 24.15 -31.14 -1.68
CA GLU A 204 23.39 -31.68 -2.82
C GLU A 204 23.17 -30.63 -3.92
N GLU A 205 22.79 -31.08 -5.13
CA GLU A 205 22.45 -30.22 -6.28
C GLU A 205 21.07 -29.55 -6.16
N SER A 206 20.24 -30.03 -5.24
CA SER A 206 18.88 -29.55 -5.03
C SER A 206 18.65 -29.14 -3.59
N LEU A 207 17.71 -28.20 -3.41
CA LEU A 207 17.17 -27.86 -2.11
C LEU A 207 16.34 -29.03 -1.58
N SER A 208 16.30 -29.17 -0.26
CA SER A 208 15.51 -30.22 0.39
C SER A 208 14.90 -29.74 1.72
N VAL A 209 13.87 -30.46 2.16
CA VAL A 209 13.15 -30.16 3.40
C VAL A 209 13.08 -31.43 4.24
N GLU A 210 13.45 -31.30 5.51
CA GLU A 210 13.27 -32.33 6.53
C GLU A 210 12.23 -31.83 7.55
N SER A 211 11.41 -32.73 8.08
CA SER A 211 10.44 -32.41 9.14
C SER A 211 10.58 -33.35 10.35
N PRO A 212 11.71 -33.33 11.10
CA PRO A 212 11.90 -34.25 12.23
C PRO A 212 10.84 -34.04 13.31
N GLY A 213 10.11 -35.11 13.64
CA GLY A 213 9.00 -35.07 14.60
C GLY A 213 7.76 -34.33 14.10
N GLY A 214 7.85 -33.60 12.99
CA GLY A 214 6.78 -32.80 12.42
C GLY A 214 5.93 -33.55 11.38
N PRO A 215 5.04 -32.82 10.67
CA PRO A 215 4.15 -33.40 9.67
C PRO A 215 4.95 -33.89 8.45
N ALA A 216 4.39 -34.90 7.76
CA ALA A 216 4.88 -35.28 6.45
C ALA A 216 4.57 -34.17 5.44
N LEU A 217 5.61 -33.76 4.68
CA LEU A 217 5.50 -32.74 3.63
C LEU A 217 5.72 -33.39 2.28
N ALA A 218 4.92 -32.99 1.28
CA ALA A 218 5.17 -33.33 -0.11
C ALA A 218 6.28 -32.41 -0.62
N VAL A 219 7.45 -32.97 -0.92
CA VAL A 219 8.65 -32.22 -1.33
C VAL A 219 8.83 -32.33 -2.84
N GLN A 220 9.08 -31.20 -3.49
CA GLN A 220 9.46 -31.10 -4.89
C GLN A 220 10.97 -30.88 -5.01
N ARG A 221 11.59 -31.40 -6.07
CA ARG A 221 13.01 -31.16 -6.31
C ARG A 221 13.20 -29.79 -6.97
N LEU A 222 13.80 -28.86 -6.25
CA LEU A 222 14.18 -27.56 -6.79
C LEU A 222 15.69 -27.49 -6.97
N ALA A 223 16.14 -27.32 -8.21
CA ALA A 223 17.57 -27.22 -8.52
C ALA A 223 18.16 -25.93 -7.95
N ARG A 224 19.34 -26.04 -7.35
CA ARG A 224 20.09 -24.89 -6.84
C ARG A 224 20.61 -24.03 -8.00
N LYS A 225 20.71 -22.73 -7.76
CA LYS A 225 21.36 -21.75 -8.66
C LYS A 225 22.29 -20.90 -7.81
N ALA A 226 23.33 -20.34 -8.41
CA ALA A 226 24.20 -19.42 -7.69
C ALA A 226 23.56 -18.02 -7.65
N GLY A 227 23.71 -17.31 -6.53
CA GLY A 227 23.23 -15.95 -6.32
C GLY A 227 22.30 -15.81 -5.12
N TRP A 228 21.58 -14.69 -5.09
CA TRP A 228 20.57 -14.40 -4.06
C TRP A 228 19.25 -15.08 -4.38
N HIS A 229 18.68 -15.68 -3.34
CA HIS A 229 17.40 -16.37 -3.37
C HIS A 229 16.54 -15.93 -2.19
N ARG A 230 15.23 -16.05 -2.35
CA ARG A 230 14.25 -15.74 -1.30
C ARG A 230 13.56 -17.00 -0.84
N LEU A 231 13.81 -17.40 0.40
CA LEU A 231 13.06 -18.41 1.11
C LEU A 231 11.79 -17.80 1.71
N SER A 232 10.65 -18.42 1.48
CA SER A 232 9.38 -18.11 2.15
C SER A 232 8.81 -19.38 2.77
N ILE A 233 8.52 -19.35 4.07
CA ILE A 233 7.90 -20.44 4.81
C ILE A 233 6.62 -19.93 5.46
N ARG A 234 5.48 -20.29 4.89
CA ARG A 234 4.16 -20.05 5.50
C ARG A 234 3.81 -21.26 6.34
N PHE A 235 3.37 -21.02 7.58
CA PHE A 235 3.01 -22.08 8.52
C PHE A 235 1.75 -21.71 9.30
N GLY A 236 1.02 -22.73 9.73
CA GLY A 236 -0.15 -22.65 10.59
C GLY A 236 -0.64 -24.07 10.88
N PRO A 237 -1.65 -24.28 11.73
CA PRO A 237 -2.09 -25.62 12.14
C PRO A 237 -2.55 -26.50 10.96
N GLU A 238 -3.13 -25.88 9.94
CA GLU A 238 -3.71 -26.60 8.79
C GLU A 238 -2.72 -26.75 7.63
N GLN A 239 -1.70 -25.89 7.53
CA GLN A 239 -0.84 -25.86 6.35
C GLN A 239 0.58 -25.42 6.63
N THR A 240 1.50 -26.03 5.90
CA THR A 240 2.88 -25.57 5.70
C THR A 240 3.10 -25.41 4.19
N GLU A 241 3.61 -24.27 3.75
CA GLU A 241 4.03 -24.00 2.36
C GLU A 241 5.44 -23.42 2.41
N ILE A 242 6.35 -24.01 1.65
CA ILE A 242 7.75 -23.62 1.58
C ILE A 242 8.07 -23.37 0.12
N ALA A 243 8.52 -22.16 -0.19
CA ALA A 243 8.87 -21.75 -1.54
C ALA A 243 10.24 -21.07 -1.58
N VAL A 244 10.93 -21.23 -2.71
CA VAL A 244 12.14 -20.44 -3.02
C VAL A 244 11.96 -19.74 -4.36
N ASP A 245 12.11 -18.42 -4.35
CA ASP A 245 11.88 -17.54 -5.51
C ASP A 245 10.47 -17.74 -6.11
N GLY A 246 9.47 -17.91 -5.24
CA GLY A 246 8.08 -18.18 -5.61
C GLY A 246 7.81 -19.58 -6.16
N ASN A 247 8.82 -20.45 -6.29
CA ASN A 247 8.63 -21.84 -6.72
C ASN A 247 8.37 -22.73 -5.51
N ASP A 248 7.33 -23.57 -5.58
CA ASP A 248 6.99 -24.51 -4.51
C ASP A 248 8.11 -25.53 -4.30
N LEU A 249 8.64 -25.57 -3.08
CA LEU A 249 9.65 -26.53 -2.64
C LEU A 249 9.01 -27.65 -1.82
N ALA A 250 8.08 -27.31 -0.93
CA ALA A 250 7.33 -28.31 -0.18
C ALA A 250 6.02 -27.75 0.35
N HIS A 251 4.99 -28.59 0.43
CA HIS A 251 3.73 -28.24 1.07
C HIS A 251 3.13 -29.44 1.81
N GLY A 252 2.24 -29.18 2.76
CA GLY A 252 1.56 -30.23 3.51
C GLY A 252 0.83 -29.70 4.73
N LYS A 253 0.53 -30.60 5.67
CA LYS A 253 -0.08 -30.22 6.95
C LYS A 253 0.86 -29.32 7.75
N GLY A 254 0.28 -28.47 8.56
CA GLY A 254 0.95 -27.68 9.57
C GLY A 254 1.66 -28.47 10.67
N PRO A 255 2.69 -27.90 11.33
CA PRO A 255 3.18 -28.41 12.60
C PRO A 255 2.09 -28.35 13.68
N GLY A 256 2.13 -29.26 14.64
CA GLY A 256 1.11 -29.42 15.69
C GLY A 256 1.11 -28.34 16.78
N GLY A 257 1.99 -27.34 16.67
CA GLY A 257 2.22 -26.35 17.72
C GLY A 257 2.74 -25.02 17.20
N SER A 258 3.04 -24.10 18.12
CA SER A 258 3.49 -22.74 17.77
C SER A 258 5.00 -22.67 17.57
N LEU A 259 5.45 -21.87 16.61
CA LEU A 259 6.85 -21.54 16.40
C LEU A 259 7.40 -20.85 17.65
N VAL A 260 8.56 -21.30 18.14
CA VAL A 260 9.22 -20.74 19.32
C VAL A 260 10.68 -20.36 19.08
N GLU A 261 11.29 -20.85 18.01
CA GLU A 261 12.69 -20.58 17.71
C GLU A 261 12.97 -20.66 16.20
N ILE A 262 13.81 -19.73 15.73
CA ILE A 262 14.40 -19.71 14.40
C ILE A 262 15.90 -19.92 14.56
N ARG A 263 16.48 -20.81 13.76
CA ARG A 263 17.93 -21.04 13.76
C ARG A 263 18.47 -21.07 12.33
N LEU A 264 19.52 -20.28 12.10
CA LEU A 264 20.31 -20.28 10.87
C LEU A 264 21.63 -20.96 11.18
N ALA A 265 22.00 -22.01 10.45
CA ALA A 265 23.13 -22.84 10.86
C ALA A 265 23.84 -23.55 9.70
N SER A 266 25.10 -23.92 9.96
CA SER A 266 25.84 -24.91 9.20
C SER A 266 26.07 -26.18 10.02
N ARG A 267 26.19 -27.32 9.36
CA ARG A 267 26.53 -28.62 9.96
C ARG A 267 27.57 -29.33 9.12
N ASN A 268 28.49 -30.02 9.81
CA ASN A 268 29.39 -31.00 9.21
C ASN A 268 28.97 -32.40 9.69
N ALA A 269 28.58 -33.27 8.77
CA ALA A 269 28.24 -34.66 9.05
C ALA A 269 29.47 -35.54 9.26
N SER A 270 30.63 -35.12 8.72
CA SER A 270 31.90 -35.82 8.86
C SER A 270 32.65 -35.36 10.12
N ARG A 271 33.60 -36.18 10.60
CA ARG A 271 34.55 -35.80 11.67
C ARG A 271 35.72 -34.95 11.18
N GLY A 272 35.81 -34.68 9.86
CA GLY A 272 36.90 -33.89 9.27
C GLY A 272 36.73 -32.38 9.50
N PRO A 273 37.78 -31.56 9.32
CA PRO A 273 37.64 -30.11 9.35
C PRO A 273 36.75 -29.62 8.21
N ALA A 274 36.00 -28.53 8.43
CA ALA A 274 35.21 -27.92 7.37
C ALA A 274 36.13 -27.33 6.27
N PRO A 275 35.72 -27.34 4.99
CA PRO A 275 36.50 -26.74 3.92
C PRO A 275 36.78 -25.25 4.19
N ASN A 276 38.03 -24.84 4.04
CA ASN A 276 38.43 -23.45 4.25
C ASN A 276 37.68 -22.51 3.30
N GLY A 277 37.06 -21.47 3.84
CA GLY A 277 36.38 -20.43 3.07
C GLY A 277 34.95 -20.76 2.66
N LEU A 278 34.44 -21.96 2.96
CA LEU A 278 33.05 -22.32 2.71
C LEU A 278 32.13 -21.55 3.67
N LYS A 279 31.18 -20.81 3.12
CA LYS A 279 30.32 -19.89 3.87
C LYS A 279 29.05 -19.58 3.11
N THR A 280 27.96 -19.41 3.84
CA THR A 280 26.71 -18.89 3.30
C THR A 280 26.45 -17.48 3.83
N TYR A 281 25.57 -16.75 3.16
CA TYR A 281 25.14 -15.44 3.60
C TYR A 281 23.62 -15.41 3.72
N PHE A 282 23.15 -14.69 4.74
CA PHE A 282 21.75 -14.46 5.05
C PHE A 282 21.50 -12.97 5.17
N ASP A 283 20.35 -12.54 4.68
CA ASP A 283 19.93 -11.15 4.72
C ASP A 283 18.40 -11.07 4.85
N ASP A 284 17.89 -9.92 5.27
CA ASP A 284 16.48 -9.55 5.21
C ASP A 284 15.54 -10.62 5.78
N LEU A 285 15.81 -11.03 7.02
CA LEU A 285 15.02 -12.00 7.77
C LEU A 285 13.79 -11.29 8.36
N ARG A 286 12.60 -11.76 7.98
CA ARG A 286 11.34 -11.27 8.55
C ARG A 286 10.46 -12.41 9.02
N LEU A 287 9.88 -12.27 10.21
CA LEU A 287 8.82 -13.13 10.71
C LEU A 287 7.56 -12.30 10.91
N VAL A 288 6.47 -12.72 10.28
CA VAL A 288 5.12 -12.18 10.51
C VAL A 288 4.23 -13.24 11.16
N ARG A 289 3.35 -12.81 12.05
CA ARG A 289 2.21 -13.58 12.57
C ARG A 289 0.99 -13.28 11.71
N PHE A 290 0.18 -14.30 11.42
CA PHE A 290 -1.13 -14.07 10.83
C PHE A 290 -2.13 -13.70 11.92
N SER A 291 -2.89 -12.63 11.68
CA SER A 291 -3.92 -12.16 12.59
C SER A 291 -5.12 -11.69 11.81
N GLU A 292 -6.31 -12.05 12.27
CA GLU A 292 -7.55 -11.37 11.88
C GLU A 292 -7.50 -9.97 12.52
N GLY A 293 -6.84 -9.02 11.85
CA GLY A 293 -6.64 -7.68 12.40
C GLY A 293 -7.96 -7.08 12.85
N GLY A 294 -7.96 -6.42 14.02
CA GLY A 294 -9.15 -5.77 14.56
C GLY A 294 -9.67 -4.71 13.59
N THR A 295 -10.92 -4.83 13.15
CA THR A 295 -11.63 -3.78 12.43
C THR A 295 -12.16 -2.76 13.43
N GLY A 296 -11.25 -2.00 14.05
CA GLY A 296 -11.63 -0.85 14.87
C GLY A 296 -12.22 0.25 13.99
N LEU A 297 -13.27 0.94 14.47
CA LEU A 297 -13.70 2.20 13.89
C LEU A 297 -12.73 3.28 14.34
N GLU A 298 -12.37 4.21 13.46
CA GLU A 298 -11.72 5.45 13.89
C GLU A 298 -12.71 6.20 14.78
N VAL A 299 -12.28 6.60 15.97
CA VAL A 299 -13.14 7.24 16.97
C VAL A 299 -13.00 8.76 16.96
N ASP A 300 -11.79 9.28 16.73
CA ASP A 300 -11.51 10.72 16.74
C ASP A 300 -10.59 11.11 15.58
N PRO A 301 -11.12 11.77 14.52
CA PRO A 301 -10.31 12.15 13.35
C PRO A 301 -9.41 13.36 13.58
N THR A 302 -9.48 13.99 14.76
CA THR A 302 -8.68 15.18 15.12
C THR A 302 -7.34 14.81 15.76
N GLN A 303 -7.14 13.53 16.10
CA GLN A 303 -5.94 13.01 16.74
C GLN A 303 -5.28 11.91 15.90
N ASP A 304 -3.97 11.72 16.07
CA ASP A 304 -3.34 10.53 15.51
C ASP A 304 -3.69 9.33 16.40
N GLU A 305 -3.82 8.16 15.79
CA GLU A 305 -4.21 6.91 16.45
C GLU A 305 -3.18 5.82 16.13
N ILE A 306 -2.69 5.15 17.17
CA ILE A 306 -1.98 3.87 17.05
C ILE A 306 -2.99 2.76 17.31
N ARG A 307 -3.14 1.85 16.35
CA ARG A 307 -3.86 0.60 16.54
C ARG A 307 -2.90 -0.46 17.02
N LEU A 308 -3.19 -1.06 18.16
CA LEU A 308 -2.41 -2.16 18.69
C LEU A 308 -2.76 -3.47 18.00
N SER A 309 -1.90 -4.47 18.20
CA SER A 309 -2.08 -5.84 17.73
C SER A 309 -3.34 -6.51 18.31
N GLY A 310 -3.69 -6.17 19.56
CA GLY A 310 -4.89 -6.65 20.25
C GLY A 310 -6.19 -6.00 19.78
N GLY A 311 -6.14 -4.99 18.91
CA GLY A 311 -7.29 -4.19 18.48
C GLY A 311 -7.57 -2.94 19.32
N ASP A 312 -6.86 -2.77 20.43
CA ASP A 312 -6.92 -1.54 21.24
C ASP A 312 -6.37 -0.33 20.47
N GLN A 313 -6.80 0.87 20.87
CA GLN A 313 -6.43 2.14 20.26
C GLN A 313 -5.76 3.06 21.28
N ILE A 314 -4.67 3.71 20.87
CA ILE A 314 -4.02 4.77 21.65
C ILE A 314 -4.04 6.05 20.82
N PHE A 315 -4.57 7.14 21.39
CA PHE A 315 -4.66 8.43 20.73
C PHE A 315 -3.57 9.38 21.23
N GLY A 316 -3.04 10.21 20.32
CA GLY A 316 -1.98 11.16 20.64
C GLY A 316 -1.46 11.92 19.42
N THR A 317 -0.19 12.30 19.44
CA THR A 317 0.52 12.85 18.29
C THR A 317 1.69 11.96 17.93
N ILE A 318 1.71 11.44 16.70
CA ILE A 318 2.81 10.61 16.22
C ILE A 318 4.02 11.52 16.00
N VAL A 319 5.05 11.34 16.81
CA VAL A 319 6.27 12.14 16.75
C VAL A 319 7.18 11.60 15.65
N GLN A 320 7.35 10.28 15.64
CA GLN A 320 8.23 9.61 14.70
C GLN A 320 7.85 8.12 14.58
N ALA A 321 8.03 7.53 13.40
CA ALA A 321 8.13 6.07 13.26
C ALA A 321 9.18 5.70 12.20
N ASP A 322 9.72 4.48 12.30
CA ASP A 322 10.60 3.87 11.31
C ASP A 322 10.27 2.36 11.18
N ALA A 323 11.08 1.57 10.49
CA ALA A 323 10.84 0.12 10.35
C ALA A 323 10.85 -0.65 11.68
N GLY A 324 11.44 -0.10 12.75
CA GLY A 324 11.62 -0.78 14.04
C GLY A 324 10.60 -0.37 15.09
N LEU A 325 10.34 0.93 15.25
CA LEU A 325 9.53 1.47 16.34
C LEU A 325 8.63 2.63 15.92
N VAL A 326 7.63 2.88 16.77
CA VAL A 326 6.73 4.02 16.71
C VAL A 326 6.85 4.82 18.01
N LYS A 327 6.99 6.14 17.90
CA LYS A 327 6.99 7.10 19.02
C LYS A 327 5.72 7.95 18.98
N LEU A 328 4.98 7.93 20.07
CA LEU A 328 3.74 8.68 20.24
C LEU A 328 3.83 9.57 21.48
N GLN A 329 3.39 10.81 21.36
CA GLN A 329 3.18 11.69 22.49
C GLN A 329 1.71 11.59 22.95
N VAL A 330 1.50 11.13 24.19
CA VAL A 330 0.19 11.08 24.87
C VAL A 330 0.27 11.99 26.10
N ASP A 331 -0.41 13.13 26.05
CA ASP A 331 -0.31 14.19 27.07
C ASP A 331 1.18 14.58 27.31
N PRO A 332 1.76 14.68 28.54
CA PRO A 332 3.20 14.97 28.67
C PRO A 332 4.10 13.74 28.52
N LYS A 333 3.56 12.55 28.24
CA LYS A 333 4.34 11.30 28.19
C LYS A 333 4.63 10.88 26.75
N GLU A 334 5.89 10.60 26.47
CA GLU A 334 6.29 9.89 25.25
C GLU A 334 6.22 8.37 25.52
N ILE A 335 5.59 7.63 24.61
CA ILE A 335 5.59 6.18 24.59
C ILE A 335 6.30 5.68 23.33
N GLN A 336 6.95 4.52 23.44
CA GLN A 336 7.63 3.85 22.33
C GLN A 336 7.10 2.43 22.22
N LEU A 337 6.65 2.06 21.03
CA LEU A 337 6.05 0.75 20.76
C LEU A 337 6.77 0.10 19.57
N PRO A 338 7.15 -1.18 19.67
CA PRO A 338 7.65 -1.93 18.52
C PRO A 338 6.50 -2.28 17.57
N TRP A 339 6.79 -2.49 16.28
CA TRP A 339 5.79 -2.93 15.30
C TRP A 339 5.17 -4.30 15.60
N SER A 340 5.76 -5.11 16.47
CA SER A 340 5.15 -6.34 16.98
C SER A 340 3.92 -6.10 17.84
N GLU A 341 3.74 -4.88 18.35
CA GLU A 341 2.60 -4.47 19.17
C GLU A 341 1.64 -3.54 18.40
N VAL A 342 2.00 -3.08 17.20
CA VAL A 342 1.26 -2.07 16.43
C VAL A 342 0.74 -2.68 15.13
N SER A 343 -0.56 -2.65 14.89
CA SER A 343 -1.14 -3.08 13.60
C SER A 343 -1.14 -1.96 12.55
N GLY A 344 -1.19 -0.70 12.97
CA GLY A 344 -1.13 0.44 12.07
C GLY A 344 -1.23 1.79 12.79
N LEU A 345 -0.99 2.83 12.00
CA LEU A 345 -1.07 4.24 12.37
C LEU A 345 -2.18 4.86 11.53
N GLN A 346 -3.19 5.45 12.17
CA GLN A 346 -4.12 6.37 11.50
C GLN A 346 -3.71 7.78 11.88
N PHE A 347 -3.77 8.68 10.92
CA PHE A 347 -3.33 10.03 11.11
C PHE A 347 -4.51 10.98 11.23
N ARG A 348 -4.38 11.98 12.12
CA ARG A 348 -5.32 13.09 12.15
C ARG A 348 -5.41 13.73 10.77
N ARG A 349 -6.61 14.18 10.42
CA ARG A 349 -6.84 14.82 9.12
C ARG A 349 -6.31 16.24 9.13
N ILE A 350 -5.32 16.48 8.28
CA ILE A 350 -4.74 17.79 8.06
C ILE A 350 -4.98 18.15 6.61
N ALA A 351 -5.92 19.05 6.38
CA ALA A 351 -6.12 19.62 5.06
C ALA A 351 -4.82 20.31 4.61
N GLY A 352 -4.43 20.08 3.36
CA GLY A 352 -3.27 20.72 2.77
C GLY A 352 -3.31 20.57 1.26
N GLN A 353 -3.13 21.66 0.54
CA GLN A 353 -3.14 21.65 -0.92
C GLN A 353 -1.85 20.99 -1.46
N ALA A 354 -1.98 20.12 -2.46
CA ALA A 354 -0.85 19.59 -3.22
C ALA A 354 -0.33 20.58 -4.27
N GLU A 355 0.90 20.37 -4.72
CA GLU A 355 1.40 21.02 -5.94
C GLU A 355 0.51 20.68 -7.16
N PRO A 356 0.27 21.63 -8.07
CA PRO A 356 -0.47 21.37 -9.30
C PRO A 356 0.20 20.31 -10.16
N ILE A 357 -0.60 19.42 -10.76
CA ILE A 357 -0.16 18.46 -11.78
C ILE A 357 -0.76 18.82 -13.13
N GLU A 358 0.00 18.61 -14.21
CA GLU A 358 -0.40 18.97 -15.57
C GLU A 358 -0.17 17.83 -16.57
N GLY A 359 -1.07 17.68 -17.54
CA GLY A 359 -0.94 16.72 -18.63
C GLY A 359 -2.06 15.68 -18.64
N THR A 360 -1.76 14.46 -19.11
CA THR A 360 -2.72 13.36 -19.09
C THR A 360 -2.80 12.73 -17.71
N TRP A 361 -3.95 12.80 -17.06
CA TRP A 361 -4.16 12.19 -15.75
C TRP A 361 -4.45 10.70 -15.91
N LEU A 362 -3.72 9.90 -15.15
CA LEU A 362 -3.76 8.45 -15.18
C LEU A 362 -4.02 7.91 -13.79
N ARG A 363 -4.78 6.82 -13.73
CA ARG A 363 -4.78 5.88 -12.59
C ARG A 363 -4.00 4.65 -13.01
N ILE A 364 -3.04 4.22 -12.19
CA ILE A 364 -2.27 3.01 -12.45
C ILE A 364 -2.36 2.04 -11.28
N ASP A 365 -2.45 0.75 -11.61
CA ASP A 365 -2.37 -0.35 -10.65
C ASP A 365 -1.13 -1.19 -10.96
N TRP A 366 -0.37 -1.61 -9.94
CA TRP A 366 0.80 -2.47 -10.11
C TRP A 366 0.93 -3.50 -8.99
N ARG A 367 1.61 -4.62 -9.27
CA ARG A 367 1.89 -5.64 -8.26
C ARG A 367 2.95 -5.15 -7.28
N ALA A 368 2.61 -5.16 -6.00
CA ALA A 368 3.52 -4.73 -4.94
C ALA A 368 4.49 -5.83 -4.48
N ALA A 369 4.05 -7.08 -4.53
CA ALA A 369 4.79 -8.27 -4.09
C ALA A 369 4.79 -9.36 -5.17
N PRO A 370 5.71 -10.34 -5.11
CA PRO A 370 5.61 -11.57 -5.88
C PRO A 370 4.29 -12.32 -5.61
N GLY A 371 3.78 -13.04 -6.60
CA GLY A 371 2.51 -13.78 -6.54
C GLY A 371 1.37 -13.14 -7.34
N ASP A 372 0.18 -13.73 -7.23
CA ASP A 372 -1.00 -13.39 -8.03
C ASP A 372 -2.21 -12.91 -7.21
N ASP A 373 -2.04 -12.57 -5.92
CA ASP A 373 -3.14 -12.05 -5.11
C ASP A 373 -3.59 -10.66 -5.61
N PRO A 374 -4.84 -10.50 -6.10
CA PRO A 374 -5.34 -9.21 -6.53
C PRO A 374 -5.42 -8.18 -5.40
N LEU A 375 -5.42 -8.62 -4.13
CA LEU A 375 -5.40 -7.74 -2.95
C LEU A 375 -4.02 -7.10 -2.71
N ASP A 376 -2.98 -7.47 -3.46
CA ASP A 376 -1.64 -6.89 -3.39
C ASP A 376 -1.34 -5.88 -4.51
N LEU A 377 -2.38 -5.40 -5.20
CA LEU A 377 -2.21 -4.29 -6.15
C LEU A 377 -2.10 -2.96 -5.41
N ASP A 378 -1.00 -2.26 -5.61
CA ASP A 378 -0.89 -0.85 -5.25
C ASP A 378 -1.51 0.03 -6.34
N ARG A 379 -1.88 1.25 -5.98
CA ARG A 379 -2.60 2.18 -6.86
C ARG A 379 -2.24 3.63 -6.57
N VAL A 380 -2.02 4.42 -7.61
CA VAL A 380 -1.90 5.89 -7.52
C VAL A 380 -2.63 6.57 -8.69
N GLU A 381 -2.91 7.85 -8.51
CA GLU A 381 -3.37 8.77 -9.55
C GLU A 381 -2.36 9.90 -9.71
N GLY A 382 -2.09 10.30 -10.95
CA GLY A 382 -1.14 11.37 -11.24
C GLY A 382 -1.13 11.77 -12.70
N ALA A 383 -0.34 12.79 -13.05
CA ALA A 383 -0.19 13.22 -14.43
C ALA A 383 1.00 12.54 -15.10
N LEU A 384 0.85 12.08 -16.34
CA LEU A 384 1.91 11.43 -17.09
C LEU A 384 3.07 12.41 -17.33
N VAL A 385 4.25 12.05 -16.81
CA VAL A 385 5.51 12.78 -17.06
C VAL A 385 6.31 12.10 -18.17
N GLY A 386 6.36 10.78 -18.18
CA GLY A 386 7.11 10.04 -19.17
C GLY A 386 6.76 8.56 -19.20
N LEU A 387 6.87 7.97 -20.38
CA LEU A 387 6.68 6.54 -20.61
C LEU A 387 7.90 6.03 -21.36
N THR A 388 8.56 5.02 -20.82
CA THR A 388 9.74 4.38 -21.43
C THR A 388 9.47 2.90 -21.66
N THR A 389 10.44 2.18 -22.23
CA THR A 389 10.39 0.71 -22.30
C THR A 389 10.39 0.06 -20.92
N ASP A 390 11.00 0.73 -19.94
CA ASP A 390 11.31 0.14 -18.64
C ASP A 390 10.28 0.53 -17.57
N GLY A 391 9.55 1.62 -17.76
CA GLY A 391 8.59 2.08 -16.78
C GLY A 391 7.75 3.28 -17.20
N LEU A 392 6.83 3.63 -16.32
CA LEU A 392 5.92 4.76 -16.45
C LEU A 392 6.13 5.70 -15.26
N THR A 393 6.32 6.99 -15.54
CA THR A 393 6.53 8.03 -14.53
C THR A 393 5.34 8.98 -14.48
N LEU A 394 4.80 9.18 -13.28
CA LEU A 394 3.74 10.13 -12.98
C LEU A 394 4.26 11.25 -12.08
N GLU A 395 3.68 12.45 -12.19
CA GLU A 395 3.66 13.44 -11.12
C GLU A 395 2.42 13.15 -10.26
N VAL A 396 2.63 12.72 -9.03
CA VAL A 396 1.58 12.27 -8.10
C VAL A 396 1.39 13.33 -7.01
N PRO A 397 0.16 13.81 -6.75
CA PRO A 397 -0.10 14.75 -5.67
C PRO A 397 0.51 14.26 -4.34
N TYR A 398 1.18 15.16 -3.62
CA TYR A 398 1.90 14.91 -2.34
C TYR A 398 3.12 13.98 -2.41
N ALA A 399 3.29 13.16 -3.46
CA ALA A 399 4.42 12.24 -3.60
C ALA A 399 5.45 12.67 -4.66
N GLY A 400 5.13 13.67 -5.47
CA GLY A 400 5.98 14.18 -6.55
C GLY A 400 6.17 13.15 -7.67
N ARG A 401 7.37 13.10 -8.26
CA ARG A 401 7.69 12.14 -9.32
C ARG A 401 7.73 10.70 -8.81
N PHE A 402 6.96 9.85 -9.45
CA PHE A 402 6.78 8.45 -9.07
C PHE A 402 6.89 7.55 -10.31
N THR A 403 7.87 6.64 -10.31
CA THR A 403 8.12 5.74 -11.45
C THR A 403 7.77 4.30 -11.08
N VAL A 404 6.90 3.68 -11.88
CA VAL A 404 6.56 2.26 -11.76
C VAL A 404 7.21 1.48 -12.89
N SER A 405 7.95 0.42 -12.55
CA SER A 405 8.52 -0.49 -13.53
C SER A 405 7.46 -1.19 -14.38
N ARG A 406 7.73 -1.32 -15.69
CA ARG A 406 6.81 -1.86 -16.68
C ARG A 406 6.37 -3.29 -16.40
N ASN A 407 7.27 -4.11 -15.85
CA ASN A 407 6.97 -5.51 -15.48
C ASN A 407 5.97 -5.62 -14.31
N ARG A 408 5.86 -4.60 -13.45
CA ARG A 408 4.94 -4.55 -12.31
C ARG A 408 3.57 -4.00 -12.66
N LEU A 409 3.49 -3.12 -13.66
CA LEU A 409 2.25 -2.49 -14.10
C LEU A 409 1.19 -3.53 -14.51
N ARG A 410 -0.05 -3.35 -14.07
CA ARG A 410 -1.18 -4.26 -14.33
C ARG A 410 -2.35 -3.57 -15.00
N ARG A 411 -2.63 -2.34 -14.61
CA ARG A 411 -3.70 -1.55 -15.18
C ARG A 411 -3.29 -0.10 -15.33
N LEU A 412 -3.74 0.53 -16.40
CA LEU A 412 -3.68 1.97 -16.63
C LEU A 412 -5.06 2.43 -17.08
N GLU A 413 -5.59 3.48 -16.48
CA GLU A 413 -6.87 4.10 -16.84
C GLU A 413 -6.64 5.59 -17.09
N VAL A 414 -7.14 6.11 -18.21
CA VAL A 414 -7.07 7.55 -18.53
C VAL A 414 -8.23 8.28 -17.86
N LEU A 415 -7.93 9.17 -16.91
CA LEU A 415 -8.93 9.92 -16.15
C LEU A 415 -9.33 11.24 -16.81
N GLY A 416 -8.43 11.84 -17.59
CA GLY A 416 -8.64 13.13 -18.23
C GLY A 416 -7.32 13.78 -18.68
N ARG A 417 -7.40 15.05 -19.07
CA ARG A 417 -6.25 15.87 -19.43
C ARG A 417 -6.46 17.31 -18.99
N GLY A 418 -5.41 17.95 -18.46
CA GLY A 418 -5.42 19.35 -18.07
C GLY A 418 -4.56 19.61 -16.85
N ARG A 419 -4.88 20.67 -16.11
CA ARG A 419 -4.28 20.97 -14.81
C ARG A 419 -5.20 20.54 -13.67
N ARG A 420 -4.66 19.84 -12.68
CA ARG A 420 -5.39 19.43 -11.46
C ARG A 420 -4.64 19.92 -10.23
N ILE A 421 -5.38 20.45 -9.26
CA ILE A 421 -4.87 20.87 -7.95
C ILE A 421 -5.70 20.15 -6.90
N VAL A 422 -5.11 19.20 -6.17
CA VAL A 422 -5.79 18.56 -5.04
C VAL A 422 -5.73 19.52 -3.86
N VAL A 423 -6.89 19.99 -3.41
CA VAL A 423 -7.04 20.95 -2.31
C VAL A 423 -7.02 20.22 -0.97
N ASP A 424 -7.70 19.08 -0.91
CA ASP A 424 -7.74 18.23 0.27
C ASP A 424 -7.91 16.77 -0.16
N ALA A 425 -7.00 15.90 0.30
CA ALA A 425 -7.05 14.46 0.04
C ALA A 425 -7.63 13.66 1.22
N THR A 426 -7.99 14.33 2.30
CA THR A 426 -8.55 13.69 3.50
C THR A 426 -10.06 13.47 3.34
N ALA A 427 -10.55 12.41 3.97
CA ALA A 427 -11.97 12.05 3.93
C ALA A 427 -12.73 12.80 5.02
N HIS A 428 -13.93 13.27 4.70
CA HIS A 428 -14.77 14.06 5.60
C HIS A 428 -16.17 13.47 5.69
N HIS A 429 -16.78 13.59 6.86
CA HIS A 429 -18.17 13.23 7.10
C HIS A 429 -18.92 14.49 7.50
N LEU A 430 -19.72 15.01 6.57
CA LEU A 430 -20.68 16.07 6.89
C LEU A 430 -22.02 15.44 7.26
N GLY A 431 -22.59 15.89 8.37
CA GLY A 431 -23.83 15.34 8.89
C GLY A 431 -23.97 15.54 10.40
N ASN A 432 -24.82 14.71 11.01
CA ASN A 432 -25.12 14.79 12.43
C ASN A 432 -25.39 13.43 13.09
N GLU A 433 -25.30 12.32 12.34
CA GLU A 433 -25.43 10.96 12.88
C GLU A 433 -24.12 10.19 12.73
N ILE A 434 -23.91 9.18 13.58
CA ILE A 434 -22.75 8.28 13.46
C ILE A 434 -23.07 7.20 12.44
N VAL A 435 -22.28 7.08 11.37
CA VAL A 435 -22.50 6.11 10.29
C VAL A 435 -21.42 5.05 10.28
N ALA A 436 -21.61 3.98 11.05
CA ALA A 436 -20.67 2.86 11.18
C ALA A 436 -21.04 1.60 10.41
N SER A 437 -22.27 1.49 9.90
CA SER A 437 -22.82 0.30 9.23
C SER A 437 -24.15 0.64 8.55
N PRO A 438 -24.55 -0.01 7.44
CA PRO A 438 -23.85 -1.08 6.71
C PRO A 438 -22.78 -0.57 5.74
N LEU A 439 -22.83 0.72 5.40
CA LEU A 439 -21.85 1.41 4.58
C LEU A 439 -21.20 2.46 5.49
N PRO A 440 -20.10 2.14 6.19
CA PRO A 440 -19.48 3.09 7.10
C PRO A 440 -18.94 4.30 6.32
N LEU A 441 -19.17 5.50 6.86
CA LEU A 441 -18.42 6.68 6.46
C LEU A 441 -17.05 6.66 7.14
N ASP A 442 -16.13 7.41 6.56
CA ASP A 442 -14.80 7.63 7.10
C ASP A 442 -14.54 9.14 7.15
N PRO A 443 -14.59 9.76 8.33
CA PRO A 443 -14.78 9.13 9.64
C PRO A 443 -16.23 8.66 9.83
N PRO A 444 -16.52 7.73 10.75
CA PRO A 444 -17.90 7.42 11.13
C PRO A 444 -18.57 8.54 11.93
N GLN A 445 -17.78 9.36 12.62
CA GLN A 445 -18.23 10.48 13.44
C GLN A 445 -18.35 11.74 12.59
N PRO A 446 -19.50 12.43 12.58
CA PRO A 446 -19.68 13.61 11.75
C PRO A 446 -18.85 14.79 12.25
N GLU A 447 -18.31 15.55 11.28
CA GLU A 447 -17.59 16.81 11.49
C GLU A 447 -18.53 18.03 11.52
N GLY A 448 -19.84 17.79 11.33
CA GLY A 448 -20.90 18.78 11.40
C GLY A 448 -21.40 19.24 10.04
N ARG A 449 -21.89 20.48 9.98
CA ARG A 449 -22.64 21.03 8.85
C ARG A 449 -21.78 21.58 7.72
N THR A 450 -20.59 22.06 8.06
CA THR A 450 -19.81 22.96 7.22
C THR A 450 -18.41 22.41 7.03
N LEU A 451 -17.95 22.39 5.78
CA LEU A 451 -16.55 22.20 5.41
C LEU A 451 -16.02 23.45 4.72
N GLU A 452 -14.90 23.99 5.20
CA GLU A 452 -14.26 25.16 4.60
C GLU A 452 -12.80 24.88 4.27
N ARG A 453 -12.35 25.30 3.10
CA ARG A 453 -10.98 25.08 2.59
C ARG A 453 -10.42 26.32 1.94
N SER A 454 -9.18 26.63 2.28
CA SER A 454 -8.39 27.62 1.57
C SER A 454 -7.78 27.02 0.31
N ILE A 455 -7.77 27.79 -0.76
CA ILE A 455 -7.18 27.42 -2.05
C ILE A 455 -6.21 28.52 -2.45
N GLU A 456 -4.98 28.16 -2.76
CA GLU A 456 -3.97 29.10 -3.25
C GLU A 456 -3.68 28.82 -4.73
N LEU A 457 -3.95 29.80 -5.59
CA LEU A 457 -3.77 29.69 -7.04
C LEU A 457 -2.71 30.67 -7.52
N ALA A 458 -1.63 30.18 -8.13
CA ALA A 458 -0.61 31.06 -8.73
C ALA A 458 -1.19 31.89 -9.90
N ASP A 459 -2.09 31.28 -10.65
CA ASP A 459 -2.71 31.79 -11.87
C ASP A 459 -4.02 31.03 -12.14
N ILE A 460 -4.88 31.61 -12.98
CA ILE A 460 -6.12 30.96 -13.46
C ILE A 460 -5.94 30.64 -14.94
N PRO A 461 -5.80 29.35 -15.31
CA PRO A 461 -5.78 28.94 -16.70
C PRO A 461 -7.05 29.41 -17.44
N PRO A 462 -6.96 29.80 -18.72
CA PRO A 462 -8.10 30.34 -19.48
C PRO A 462 -9.20 29.30 -19.79
N GLN A 463 -8.96 28.03 -19.48
CA GLN A 463 -9.92 26.95 -19.66
C GLN A 463 -11.06 27.03 -18.63
N ALA A 464 -12.13 26.28 -18.93
CA ALA A 464 -13.18 26.00 -17.96
C ALA A 464 -12.58 25.47 -16.65
N SER A 465 -13.08 25.93 -15.50
CA SER A 465 -12.70 25.43 -14.20
C SER A 465 -13.83 24.62 -13.57
N PHE A 466 -13.46 23.55 -12.86
CA PHE A 466 -14.40 22.66 -12.19
C PHE A 466 -13.94 22.39 -10.77
N LEU A 467 -14.88 22.38 -9.83
CA LEU A 467 -14.70 21.74 -8.54
C LEU A 467 -14.98 20.25 -8.70
N SER A 468 -13.99 19.43 -8.40
CA SER A 468 -14.05 17.97 -8.44
C SER A 468 -14.13 17.44 -7.02
N LEU A 469 -15.16 16.64 -6.77
CA LEU A 469 -15.39 16.02 -5.46
C LEU A 469 -15.60 14.52 -5.67
N ASP A 470 -14.87 13.70 -4.93
CA ASP A 470 -15.17 12.28 -4.81
C ASP A 470 -16.11 12.11 -3.60
N VAL A 471 -17.38 11.73 -3.83
CA VAL A 471 -18.43 11.73 -2.80
C VAL A 471 -19.10 10.36 -2.62
N VAL A 472 -19.63 10.10 -1.43
CA VAL A 472 -20.39 8.89 -1.10
C VAL A 472 -21.56 9.24 -0.17
N GLN A 473 -22.66 8.51 -0.29
CA GLN A 473 -23.90 8.67 0.48
C GLN A 473 -24.60 10.04 0.37
N VAL A 474 -24.31 10.83 -0.65
CA VAL A 474 -25.02 12.08 -0.89
C VAL A 474 -26.47 11.81 -1.32
N ALA A 475 -27.45 12.41 -0.65
CA ALA A 475 -28.85 12.34 -1.06
C ALA A 475 -29.05 12.97 -2.45
N GLY A 476 -29.60 12.21 -3.41
CA GLY A 476 -29.79 12.67 -4.79
C GLY A 476 -31.17 13.28 -5.07
N GLU A 477 -31.26 14.17 -6.06
CA GLU A 477 -32.53 14.79 -6.49
C GLU A 477 -33.38 13.90 -7.44
N SER A 478 -32.83 12.77 -7.89
CA SER A 478 -33.48 11.90 -8.87
C SER A 478 -34.71 11.19 -8.30
N ALA A 479 -35.77 11.11 -9.11
CA ALA A 479 -37.02 10.46 -8.70
C ALA A 479 -36.79 8.98 -8.33
N GLY A 480 -37.26 8.58 -7.16
CA GLY A 480 -37.09 7.21 -6.63
C GLY A 480 -35.90 7.02 -5.69
N LEU A 481 -35.05 8.04 -5.51
CA LEU A 481 -34.04 8.03 -4.46
C LEU A 481 -34.65 8.38 -3.09
N PRO A 482 -34.02 7.94 -1.98
CA PRO A 482 -34.33 8.45 -0.64
C PRO A 482 -34.22 9.98 -0.60
N PHE A 483 -35.05 10.63 0.21
CA PHE A 483 -35.05 12.09 0.42
C PHE A 483 -35.24 12.98 -0.82
N PHE A 484 -35.62 12.42 -1.97
CA PHE A 484 -35.72 13.21 -3.21
C PHE A 484 -36.68 14.41 -3.08
N ARG A 485 -37.76 14.28 -2.28
CA ARG A 485 -38.76 15.35 -2.11
C ARG A 485 -38.18 16.50 -1.30
N GLU A 486 -37.48 16.17 -0.22
CA GLU A 486 -36.78 17.08 0.67
C GLU A 486 -35.73 17.86 -0.12
N VAL A 487 -34.84 17.17 -0.84
CA VAL A 487 -33.81 17.78 -1.70
C VAL A 487 -34.41 18.72 -2.75
N LYS A 488 -35.47 18.27 -3.43
CA LYS A 488 -36.19 19.07 -4.44
C LYS A 488 -36.84 20.32 -3.83
N ASN A 489 -37.32 20.22 -2.59
CA ASN A 489 -37.90 21.34 -1.85
C ASN A 489 -36.85 22.29 -1.25
N GLY A 490 -35.54 22.01 -1.43
CA GLY A 490 -34.43 22.80 -0.89
C GLY A 490 -34.04 22.44 0.55
N GLU A 491 -34.56 21.35 1.08
CA GLU A 491 -34.23 20.77 2.38
C GLU A 491 -33.12 19.72 2.20
N ILE A 492 -32.30 19.46 3.23
CA ILE A 492 -31.23 18.44 3.17
C ILE A 492 -30.27 18.71 1.98
N ARG A 493 -30.00 20.00 1.72
CA ARG A 493 -29.22 20.45 0.56
C ARG A 493 -27.80 20.77 0.97
N THR A 494 -26.83 20.20 0.25
CA THR A 494 -25.41 20.47 0.41
C THR A 494 -24.96 21.49 -0.63
N THR A 495 -24.95 22.76 -0.24
CA THR A 495 -24.58 23.90 -1.09
C THR A 495 -23.08 24.08 -1.18
N VAL A 496 -22.61 24.63 -2.30
CA VAL A 496 -21.19 24.90 -2.55
C VAL A 496 -21.01 26.37 -2.93
N SER A 497 -20.05 27.00 -2.28
CA SER A 497 -19.67 28.39 -2.50
C SER A 497 -18.16 28.55 -2.63
N ILE A 498 -17.75 29.50 -3.45
CA ILE A 498 -16.37 29.97 -3.54
C ILE A 498 -16.41 31.47 -3.28
N ASN A 499 -15.50 31.99 -2.46
CA ASN A 499 -15.36 33.43 -2.16
C ASN A 499 -16.72 34.06 -1.76
N ASP A 500 -17.44 33.42 -0.83
CA ASP A 500 -18.78 33.81 -0.33
C ASP A 500 -19.92 33.81 -1.36
N HIS A 501 -19.69 33.33 -2.59
CA HIS A 501 -20.74 33.18 -3.60
C HIS A 501 -21.12 31.72 -3.80
N THR A 502 -22.35 31.37 -3.43
CA THR A 502 -22.95 30.07 -3.76
C THR A 502 -23.16 29.96 -5.28
N PHE A 503 -22.61 28.92 -5.90
CA PHE A 503 -22.74 28.69 -7.34
C PHE A 503 -23.38 27.35 -7.68
N ASP A 504 -23.36 26.36 -6.77
CA ASP A 504 -23.90 25.01 -7.01
C ASP A 504 -24.34 24.32 -5.71
N TYR A 505 -24.89 23.11 -5.81
CA TYR A 505 -25.17 22.17 -4.73
C TYR A 505 -24.97 20.71 -5.20
N LEU A 506 -24.47 19.84 -4.31
CA LEU A 506 -24.01 18.49 -4.68
C LEU A 506 -25.16 17.58 -5.14
N ASN A 507 -26.30 17.66 -4.46
CA ASN A 507 -27.40 16.70 -4.57
C ASN A 507 -27.96 16.54 -6.00
N ARG A 508 -27.89 17.58 -6.85
CA ARG A 508 -28.38 17.49 -8.24
C ARG A 508 -27.47 16.70 -9.18
N HIS A 509 -26.21 16.49 -8.79
CA HIS A 509 -25.22 15.78 -9.60
C HIS A 509 -25.19 14.29 -9.30
N VAL A 510 -25.87 13.86 -8.24
CA VAL A 510 -25.96 12.47 -7.81
C VAL A 510 -27.22 11.85 -8.39
N THR A 511 -27.02 10.88 -9.27
CA THR A 511 -28.11 10.18 -9.99
C THR A 511 -28.30 8.74 -9.52
N SER A 512 -27.39 8.25 -8.67
CA SER A 512 -27.39 6.92 -8.10
C SER A 512 -27.79 6.97 -6.62
N LYS A 513 -27.84 5.81 -5.94
CA LYS A 513 -27.91 5.77 -4.48
C LYS A 513 -26.62 6.23 -3.78
N ASN A 514 -25.54 6.39 -4.56
CA ASN A 514 -24.22 6.80 -4.10
C ASN A 514 -23.63 5.91 -2.98
N GLU A 515 -23.91 4.60 -3.05
CA GLU A 515 -23.38 3.60 -2.10
C GLU A 515 -21.88 3.31 -2.34
N THR A 516 -21.33 3.75 -3.47
CA THR A 516 -19.92 3.69 -3.82
C THR A 516 -19.40 5.08 -4.18
N PRO A 517 -18.11 5.40 -3.94
CA PRO A 517 -17.51 6.67 -4.32
C PRO A 517 -17.82 7.05 -5.77
N GLU A 518 -18.35 8.25 -5.96
CA GLU A 518 -18.71 8.83 -7.25
C GLU A 518 -18.02 10.19 -7.40
N ARG A 519 -17.31 10.40 -8.53
CA ARG A 519 -16.68 11.69 -8.82
C ARG A 519 -17.69 12.62 -9.49
N ILE A 520 -18.01 13.73 -8.83
CA ILE A 520 -18.84 14.80 -9.38
C ILE A 520 -17.98 16.00 -9.80
N LEU A 521 -18.41 16.69 -10.85
CA LEU A 521 -17.71 17.84 -11.43
C LEU A 521 -18.66 19.02 -11.50
N LEU A 522 -18.45 20.02 -10.64
CA LEU A 522 -19.26 21.24 -10.59
C LEU A 522 -18.56 22.33 -11.42
N PRO A 523 -19.17 22.85 -12.49
CA PRO A 523 -18.58 23.94 -13.26
C PRO A 523 -18.53 25.21 -12.39
N ILE A 524 -17.35 25.79 -12.26
CA ILE A 524 -17.15 27.03 -11.52
C ILE A 524 -17.38 28.20 -12.49
N PRO A 525 -18.26 29.17 -12.17
CA PRO A 525 -18.49 30.33 -13.02
C PRO A 525 -17.20 31.14 -13.27
N GLU A 526 -17.09 31.70 -14.48
CA GLU A 526 -15.99 32.59 -14.83
C GLU A 526 -15.92 33.79 -13.88
N GLY A 527 -14.71 34.17 -13.47
CA GLY A 527 -14.46 35.28 -12.55
C GLY A 527 -14.67 34.97 -11.07
N LEU A 528 -15.16 33.77 -10.72
CA LEU A 528 -15.35 33.41 -9.32
C LEU A 528 -14.04 33.02 -8.61
N LEU A 529 -13.14 32.34 -9.34
CA LEU A 529 -11.76 32.10 -8.92
C LEU A 529 -10.87 33.25 -9.33
N HIS A 530 -9.87 33.57 -8.51
CA HIS A 530 -8.81 34.51 -8.84
C HIS A 530 -7.44 34.00 -8.40
N ALA A 531 -6.37 34.59 -8.93
CA ALA A 531 -5.02 34.33 -8.44
C ALA A 531 -4.90 34.75 -6.96
N GLY A 532 -4.06 34.03 -6.20
CA GLY A 532 -3.92 34.14 -4.76
C GLY A 532 -4.91 33.28 -3.98
N HIS A 533 -5.31 33.80 -2.82
CA HIS A 533 -6.14 33.12 -1.85
C HIS A 533 -7.62 33.08 -2.27
N ASN A 534 -8.22 31.90 -2.29
CA ASN A 534 -9.67 31.70 -2.45
C ASN A 534 -10.20 30.86 -1.28
N THR A 535 -11.48 30.99 -0.97
CA THR A 535 -12.15 30.17 0.05
C THR A 535 -13.24 29.32 -0.58
N LEU A 536 -13.14 28.00 -0.45
CA LEU A 536 -14.19 27.04 -0.77
C LEU A 536 -14.98 26.73 0.50
N ARG A 537 -16.31 26.79 0.43
CA ARG A 537 -17.19 26.38 1.53
C ARG A 537 -18.30 25.47 1.01
N ILE A 538 -18.47 24.34 1.68
CA ILE A 538 -19.53 23.36 1.48
C ILE A 538 -20.40 23.38 2.74
N ASP A 539 -21.71 23.61 2.59
CA ASP A 539 -22.62 23.87 3.71
C ASP A 539 -23.94 23.12 3.54
N GLN A 540 -24.36 22.39 4.58
CA GLN A 540 -25.61 21.63 4.58
C GLN A 540 -26.76 22.41 5.21
N ASN A 541 -27.93 22.36 4.57
CA ASN A 541 -29.19 22.82 5.15
C ASN A 541 -29.99 21.62 5.65
N GLY A 542 -30.57 21.72 6.84
CA GLY A 542 -31.48 20.68 7.34
C GLY A 542 -32.87 20.73 6.69
N THR A 543 -33.85 20.17 7.38
CA THR A 543 -35.26 20.23 6.97
C THR A 543 -35.93 21.51 7.47
N LYS A 544 -37.12 21.82 6.94
CA LYS A 544 -37.93 22.93 7.46
C LYS A 544 -38.40 22.71 8.89
N LEU A 545 -38.63 21.45 9.27
CA LEU A 545 -39.11 21.08 10.60
C LEU A 545 -37.95 21.01 11.61
N ASP A 546 -36.80 20.54 11.14
CA ASP A 546 -35.59 20.43 11.94
C ASP A 546 -34.36 20.88 11.12
N PRO A 547 -33.87 22.11 11.36
CA PRO A 547 -32.65 22.64 10.73
C PRO A 547 -31.38 21.84 11.04
N ASN A 548 -31.40 20.96 12.05
CA ASN A 548 -30.29 20.10 12.42
C ASN A 548 -30.39 18.68 11.86
N TYR A 549 -31.49 18.33 11.19
CA TYR A 549 -31.59 17.08 10.46
C TYR A 549 -30.82 17.21 9.14
N LEU A 550 -29.54 16.85 9.16
CA LEU A 550 -28.62 16.96 8.03
C LEU A 550 -28.58 15.65 7.24
N ASP A 551 -27.98 15.71 6.05
CA ASP A 551 -27.59 14.52 5.30
C ASP A 551 -26.29 13.98 5.92
N ASP A 552 -26.13 12.66 6.03
CA ASP A 552 -24.84 12.07 6.39
C ASP A 552 -24.13 11.64 5.11
N LEU A 553 -23.13 12.42 4.70
CA LEU A 553 -22.38 12.19 3.46
C LEU A 553 -20.88 12.19 3.69
N GLY A 554 -20.18 11.46 2.81
CA GLY A 554 -18.73 11.42 2.75
C GLY A 554 -18.18 12.29 1.61
N ILE A 555 -17.19 13.15 1.89
CA ILE A 555 -16.36 13.84 0.89
C ILE A 555 -14.96 13.28 1.01
N LEU A 556 -14.50 12.54 0.01
CA LEU A 556 -13.28 11.72 0.07
C LEU A 556 -12.05 12.40 -0.55
N GLU A 557 -12.27 13.35 -1.45
CA GLU A 557 -11.25 14.23 -2.03
C GLU A 557 -11.89 15.49 -2.58
N ILE A 558 -11.16 16.61 -2.51
CA ILE A 558 -11.50 17.91 -3.08
C ILE A 558 -10.38 18.34 -4.02
N ALA A 559 -10.71 18.68 -5.27
CA ALA A 559 -9.75 19.20 -6.23
C ALA A 559 -10.34 20.29 -7.13
N ILE A 560 -9.49 21.16 -7.66
CA ILE A 560 -9.81 22.07 -8.76
C ILE A 560 -9.22 21.51 -10.06
N GLU A 561 -10.04 21.40 -11.09
CA GLU A 561 -9.66 20.87 -12.41
C GLU A 561 -9.84 21.93 -13.51
N PHE A 562 -8.83 22.06 -14.37
CA PHE A 562 -8.86 22.88 -15.59
C PHE A 562 -8.63 21.96 -16.80
N PRO A 563 -9.68 21.23 -17.28
CA PRO A 563 -9.53 20.28 -18.36
C PRO A 563 -9.27 20.96 -19.71
N HIS A 564 -8.43 20.33 -20.54
CA HIS A 564 -8.16 20.83 -21.90
C HIS A 564 -9.32 20.55 -22.89
N ASP A 565 -9.99 19.41 -22.73
CA ASP A 565 -10.88 18.87 -23.75
C ASP A 565 -12.37 19.11 -23.44
N ARG A 566 -12.68 19.94 -22.44
CA ARG A 566 -14.07 20.15 -21.99
C ARG A 566 -14.43 21.63 -22.03
N ALA A 567 -15.32 21.98 -22.96
CA ALA A 567 -16.01 23.27 -22.89
C ALA A 567 -16.91 23.31 -21.66
N VAL A 568 -17.08 24.49 -21.06
CA VAL A 568 -18.16 24.72 -20.09
C VAL A 568 -19.46 24.36 -20.81
N PRO A 569 -20.24 23.37 -20.36
CA PRO A 569 -21.59 23.21 -20.90
C PRO A 569 -22.29 24.55 -20.70
N ALA A 570 -22.79 25.15 -21.79
CA ALA A 570 -23.49 26.44 -21.73
C ALA A 570 -24.44 26.38 -20.55
N ALA A 571 -24.28 27.31 -19.59
CA ALA A 571 -25.12 27.35 -18.40
C ALA A 571 -26.55 27.23 -18.90
N THR A 572 -27.19 26.09 -18.63
CA THR A 572 -28.61 25.96 -18.92
C THR A 572 -29.25 26.99 -18.02
N GLU A 573 -29.61 28.13 -18.61
CA GLU A 573 -30.47 29.12 -17.97
C GLU A 573 -31.60 28.31 -17.35
N LYS A 574 -31.64 28.27 -16.01
CA LYS A 574 -32.74 27.62 -15.32
C LYS A 574 -34.00 28.38 -15.76
N PRO A 575 -35.07 27.68 -16.18
CA PRO A 575 -36.38 28.31 -16.37
C PRO A 575 -36.90 28.93 -15.08
#